data_AF-A0A1E1XIP4-F1
#
_entry.id   AF-A0A1E1XIP4-F1
#
_cell.length_a   1.000
_cell.length_b   1.000
_cell.length_c   1.000
_cell.angle_alpha   90.00
_cell.angle_beta   90.00
_cell.angle_gamma   90.00
#
_symmetry.space_group_name_H-M   'P 1'
#
loop_
_entity.id
_entity.type
_entity.pdbx_description
1 polymer ?
#
loop_
_entity_poly.entity_id
_entity_poly.type
_entity_poly.pdbx_seq_one_letter_code
_entity_poly.pdbx_strand_id
1 'polypeptide(L)'
;GFPMEIFAILDGVVLPYILDPNFEKYLPVIPSEVDSVNFTWKAGENKHYYYDFDLLESFDGSVLKDPLISIETKGKVPRKAKVFQVFLPCLGNVTGTASFGIGLRIQNERGRYLSGTPIRLRLQKQCADNRPDPECDRKCANGGRCNAEKICECPKRYMGRYCRTAALCYPQCMNGGTCVAPGKCDCAVGYQGPHCEGGICAEKCLNGGKCIQKDTCSCRRGYYGPRCEYSKCSIPCLNGGRCVGVNQCRCTRSFVGPQCAHRIDSIAGVHKEHCQRRCVHGVCIRHNRCLCDEGFYGRRCARRIPRRKERRKKQFV
;
A
#
# COMPACT_ATOMS: atom_id res chain seq x y z
N GLY A 1 -5.51 -13.52 -8.34
CA GLY A 1 -6.24 -12.36 -8.89
C GLY A 1 -5.51 -11.11 -8.46
N PHE A 2 -5.38 -10.12 -9.34
CA PHE A 2 -4.85 -8.82 -8.94
C PHE A 2 -5.92 -8.08 -8.12
N PRO A 3 -5.54 -7.36 -7.04
CA PRO A 3 -6.47 -6.48 -6.35
C PRO A 3 -6.91 -5.38 -7.33
N MET A 4 -8.20 -5.30 -7.64
CA MET A 4 -8.74 -4.18 -8.40
C MET A 4 -8.99 -3.04 -7.44
N GLU A 5 -8.00 -2.16 -7.29
CA GLU A 5 -8.21 -0.83 -6.74
C GLU A 5 -9.00 -0.02 -7.78
N ILE A 6 -10.17 0.50 -7.40
CA ILE A 6 -10.98 1.36 -8.27
C ILE A 6 -10.57 2.80 -8.00
N PHE A 7 -9.89 3.40 -8.97
CA PHE A 7 -9.33 4.74 -8.83
C PHE A 7 -10.24 5.78 -9.46
N ALA A 8 -10.87 6.66 -8.70
CA ALA A 8 -11.53 7.82 -9.31
C ALA A 8 -10.50 8.81 -9.91
N ILE A 9 -9.37 8.97 -9.23
CA ILE A 9 -8.29 9.91 -9.61
C ILE A 9 -6.96 9.18 -9.48
N LEU A 10 -6.15 9.22 -10.54
CA LEU A 10 -4.82 8.63 -10.58
C LEU A 10 -3.82 9.65 -11.12
N ASP A 11 -2.67 9.79 -10.45
CA ASP A 11 -1.59 10.72 -10.83
C ASP A 11 -2.02 12.18 -11.07
N GLY A 12 -3.11 12.60 -10.43
CA GLY A 12 -3.65 13.96 -10.57
C GLY A 12 -4.57 14.14 -11.78
N VAL A 13 -5.10 13.06 -12.34
CA VAL A 13 -6.09 13.08 -13.43
C VAL A 13 -7.30 12.26 -13.02
N VAL A 14 -8.50 12.81 -13.23
CA VAL A 14 -9.75 12.04 -13.06
C VAL A 14 -9.83 11.00 -14.16
N LEU A 15 -10.06 9.73 -13.82
CA LEU A 15 -10.05 8.66 -14.81
C LEU A 15 -11.22 8.80 -15.80
N PRO A 16 -11.03 8.50 -17.10
CA PRO A 16 -12.03 8.77 -18.15
C PRO A 16 -13.40 8.15 -17.91
N TYR A 17 -13.47 6.96 -17.30
CA TYR A 17 -14.73 6.29 -17.03
C TYR A 17 -15.60 7.03 -15.99
N ILE A 18 -15.00 7.82 -15.09
CA ILE A 18 -15.73 8.69 -14.16
C ILE A 18 -16.36 9.88 -14.90
N LEU A 19 -15.74 10.31 -16.01
CA LEU A 19 -16.18 11.43 -16.83
C LEU A 19 -17.19 11.02 -17.91
N ASP A 20 -17.50 9.73 -18.04
CA ASP A 20 -18.53 9.25 -18.96
C ASP A 20 -19.91 9.82 -18.54
N PRO A 21 -20.63 10.53 -19.42
CA PRO A 21 -21.98 11.03 -19.12
C PRO A 21 -22.98 9.93 -18.73
N ASN A 22 -22.72 8.68 -19.11
CA ASN A 22 -23.53 7.52 -18.75
C ASN A 22 -23.00 6.75 -17.55
N PHE A 23 -21.91 7.20 -16.91
CA PHE A 23 -21.28 6.51 -15.79
C PHE A 23 -22.30 6.08 -14.73
N GLU A 24 -23.23 6.98 -14.39
CA GLU A 24 -24.29 6.77 -13.39
C GLU A 24 -25.21 5.57 -13.70
N LYS A 25 -25.42 5.24 -14.98
CA LYS A 25 -26.26 4.10 -15.41
C LYS A 25 -25.59 2.75 -15.13
N TYR A 26 -24.26 2.74 -15.02
CA TYR A 26 -23.49 1.53 -14.75
C TYR A 26 -23.25 1.30 -13.26
N LEU A 27 -23.61 2.27 -12.41
CA LEU A 27 -23.43 2.16 -10.97
C LEU A 27 -24.55 1.35 -10.34
N PRO A 28 -24.23 0.34 -9.52
CA PRO A 28 -25.25 -0.39 -8.79
C PRO A 28 -25.86 0.49 -7.70
N VAL A 29 -27.11 0.19 -7.35
CA VAL A 29 -27.77 0.80 -6.21
C VAL A 29 -27.09 0.32 -4.92
N ILE A 30 -26.73 1.26 -4.04
CA ILE A 30 -26.13 0.95 -2.75
C ILE A 30 -27.20 0.25 -1.89
N PRO A 31 -26.97 -0.97 -1.39
CA PRO A 31 -27.97 -1.73 -0.63
C PRO A 31 -28.37 -1.07 0.70
N SER A 32 -29.53 -1.45 1.23
CA SER A 32 -30.06 -0.96 2.51
C SER A 32 -29.12 -1.17 3.70
N GLU A 33 -28.30 -2.21 3.62
CA GLU A 33 -27.39 -2.69 4.66
C GLU A 33 -26.06 -1.93 4.75
N VAL A 34 -25.76 -1.05 3.78
CA VAL A 34 -24.52 -0.28 3.74
C VAL A 34 -24.78 1.11 4.31
N ASP A 35 -24.32 1.38 5.53
CA ASP A 35 -24.50 2.69 6.18
C ASP A 35 -23.44 3.72 5.78
N SER A 36 -22.27 3.26 5.32
CA SER A 36 -21.19 4.14 4.87
C SER A 36 -20.28 3.49 3.84
N VAL A 37 -19.61 4.33 3.05
CA VAL A 37 -18.63 3.95 2.03
C VAL A 37 -17.27 4.54 2.38
N ASN A 38 -16.23 3.71 2.34
CA ASN A 38 -14.86 4.12 2.64
C ASN A 38 -14.13 4.56 1.37
N PHE A 39 -13.47 5.72 1.43
CA PHE A 39 -12.62 6.24 0.36
C PHE A 39 -11.20 6.43 0.88
N THR A 40 -10.21 6.02 0.07
CA THR A 40 -8.79 6.24 0.36
C THR A 40 -8.23 7.29 -0.60
N TRP A 41 -7.48 8.25 -0.07
CA TRP A 41 -6.90 9.34 -0.87
C TRP A 41 -5.54 9.81 -0.35
N LYS A 42 -4.75 10.42 -1.24
CA LYS A 42 -3.47 11.08 -0.95
C LYS A 42 -3.08 12.06 -2.06
N ALA A 43 -2.30 13.10 -1.71
CA ALA A 43 -1.82 14.13 -2.64
C ALA A 43 -0.51 13.77 -3.38
N GLY A 44 0.20 12.70 -2.98
CA GLY A 44 1.54 12.37 -3.48
C GLY A 44 2.66 13.12 -2.76
N GLU A 45 3.92 12.70 -2.97
CA GLU A 45 5.08 13.37 -2.36
C GLU A 45 5.35 14.72 -3.06
N ASN A 46 5.47 15.79 -2.28
CA ASN A 46 5.74 17.17 -2.72
C ASN A 46 4.63 17.90 -3.51
N LYS A 47 3.43 17.32 -3.61
CA LYS A 47 2.26 18.03 -4.15
C LYS A 47 1.26 18.37 -3.04
N HIS A 48 0.54 19.45 -3.29
CA HIS A 48 -0.39 20.03 -2.34
C HIS A 48 -1.69 20.34 -3.05
N TYR A 49 -2.74 19.67 -2.59
CA TYR A 49 -4.09 19.80 -3.13
C TYR A 49 -5.06 20.15 -2.00
N TYR A 50 -6.04 20.97 -2.34
CA TYR A 50 -7.15 21.35 -1.48
C TYR A 50 -8.43 20.78 -2.09
N TYR A 51 -9.28 20.24 -1.23
CA TYR A 51 -10.56 19.68 -1.62
C TYR A 51 -11.70 20.55 -1.11
N ASP A 52 -12.81 20.52 -1.83
CA ASP A 52 -14.07 21.18 -1.47
C ASP A 52 -15.22 20.27 -1.92
N PHE A 53 -15.92 19.68 -0.94
CA PHE A 53 -17.17 18.97 -1.15
C PHE A 53 -18.30 19.98 -1.25
N ASP A 54 -18.63 20.35 -2.49
CA ASP A 54 -19.57 21.42 -2.79
C ASP A 54 -21.00 20.93 -3.07
N LEU A 55 -21.23 19.62 -2.99
CA LEU A 55 -22.54 18.99 -3.05
C LEU A 55 -22.52 17.72 -2.18
N LEU A 56 -23.38 17.68 -1.17
CA LEU A 56 -23.68 16.53 -0.33
C LEU A 56 -25.16 16.62 0.00
N GLU A 57 -26.01 16.16 -0.92
CA GLU A 57 -27.46 16.40 -0.86
C GLU A 57 -28.23 15.15 -1.24
N SER A 58 -29.28 14.84 -0.49
CA SER A 58 -30.29 13.86 -0.86
C SER A 58 -31.37 14.52 -1.71
N PHE A 59 -31.67 13.94 -2.87
CA PHE A 59 -32.77 14.40 -3.72
C PHE A 59 -34.12 13.81 -3.29
N ASP A 60 -34.10 12.85 -2.37
CA ASP A 60 -35.27 12.15 -1.83
C ASP A 60 -35.24 12.18 -0.29
N GLY A 61 -35.39 13.38 0.27
CA GLY A 61 -35.32 13.66 1.71
C GLY A 61 -36.34 12.91 2.59
N SER A 62 -37.37 12.31 1.99
CA SER A 62 -38.37 11.46 2.67
C SER A 62 -37.90 10.03 2.93
N VAL A 63 -36.79 9.60 2.31
CA VAL A 63 -36.22 8.26 2.44
C VAL A 63 -34.80 8.32 3.02
N LEU A 64 -33.98 9.25 2.54
CA LEU A 64 -32.56 9.38 2.86
C LEU A 64 -32.26 10.83 3.27
N LYS A 65 -31.57 11.03 4.39
CA LYS A 65 -31.04 12.35 4.79
C LYS A 65 -29.77 12.67 4.00
N ASP A 66 -29.35 13.93 4.01
CA ASP A 66 -28.14 14.35 3.31
C ASP A 66 -26.90 13.53 3.73
N PRO A 67 -26.04 13.15 2.75
CA PRO A 67 -24.80 12.45 3.05
C PRO A 67 -23.90 13.23 3.99
N LEU A 68 -23.28 12.53 4.93
CA LEU A 68 -22.29 13.11 5.85
C LEU A 68 -20.92 12.54 5.54
N ILE A 69 -19.87 13.28 5.84
CA ILE A 69 -18.49 12.82 5.66
C ILE A 69 -17.73 12.83 6.99
N SER A 70 -16.80 11.90 7.17
CA SER A 70 -16.01 11.77 8.40
C SER A 70 -14.88 12.80 8.54
N ILE A 71 -14.85 13.80 7.66
CA ILE A 71 -13.84 14.87 7.57
C ILE A 71 -14.57 16.20 7.35
N GLU A 72 -13.88 17.32 7.45
CA GLU A 72 -14.46 18.62 7.09
C GLU A 72 -14.84 18.66 5.60
N THR A 73 -15.78 19.52 5.19
CA THR A 73 -16.20 19.64 3.78
C THR A 73 -15.16 20.31 2.91
N LYS A 74 -14.25 21.09 3.50
CA LYS A 74 -13.13 21.73 2.81
C LYS A 74 -11.86 21.48 3.58
N GLY A 75 -10.73 21.34 2.89
CA GLY A 75 -9.46 21.21 3.56
C GLY A 75 -8.33 20.80 2.64
N LYS A 76 -7.26 20.29 3.25
CA LYS A 76 -6.06 19.84 2.53
C LYS A 76 -6.06 18.33 2.36
N VAL A 77 -5.81 17.86 1.14
CA VAL A 77 -5.66 16.42 0.85
C VAL A 77 -4.40 15.90 1.58
N PRO A 78 -4.48 14.76 2.29
CA PRO A 78 -3.37 14.27 3.11
C PRO A 78 -2.19 13.81 2.25
N ARG A 79 -0.96 13.98 2.77
CA ARG A 79 0.26 13.51 2.08
C ARG A 79 0.39 11.99 2.09
N LYS A 80 0.03 11.35 3.20
CA LYS A 80 -0.03 9.89 3.34
C LYS A 80 -1.45 9.42 3.06
N ALA A 81 -1.59 8.17 2.58
CA ALA A 81 -2.89 7.55 2.40
C ALA A 81 -3.69 7.60 3.71
N LYS A 82 -4.88 8.18 3.65
CA LYS A 82 -5.86 8.15 4.74
C LYS A 82 -7.21 7.70 4.19
N VAL A 83 -8.01 7.11 5.08
CA VAL A 83 -9.39 6.75 4.79
C VAL A 83 -10.29 7.85 5.34
N PHE A 84 -11.32 8.22 4.58
CA PHE A 84 -12.50 8.93 5.08
C PHE A 84 -13.75 8.15 4.69
N GLN A 85 -14.84 8.38 5.42
CA GLN A 85 -16.11 7.69 5.19
C GLN A 85 -17.15 8.68 4.71
N VAL A 86 -18.01 8.23 3.79
CA VAL A 86 -19.26 8.91 3.42
C VAL A 86 -20.39 8.11 4.04
N PHE A 87 -21.10 8.70 4.99
CA PHE A 87 -22.27 8.12 5.65
C PHE A 87 -23.54 8.42 4.84
N LEU A 88 -24.41 7.42 4.72
CA LEU A 88 -25.65 7.46 3.94
C LEU A 88 -26.86 7.20 4.86
N PRO A 89 -27.24 8.19 5.69
CA PRO A 89 -28.24 8.02 6.74
C PRO A 89 -29.67 7.88 6.21
N CYS A 90 -30.20 6.66 6.21
CA CYS A 90 -31.63 6.40 5.97
C CYS A 90 -32.49 6.94 7.12
N LEU A 91 -33.72 7.39 6.82
CA LEU A 91 -34.67 7.80 7.87
C LEU A 91 -35.18 6.62 8.71
N GLY A 92 -35.21 5.41 8.12
CA GLY A 92 -35.54 4.17 8.82
C GLY A 92 -37.03 3.93 9.06
N ASN A 93 -37.91 4.84 8.62
CA ASN A 93 -39.38 4.70 8.71
C ASN A 93 -40.05 4.33 7.37
N VAL A 94 -39.30 4.39 6.27
CA VAL A 94 -39.79 4.13 4.91
C VAL A 94 -38.81 3.21 4.20
N THR A 95 -39.34 2.18 3.55
CA THR A 95 -38.58 1.36 2.60
C THR A 95 -38.66 2.00 1.23
N GLY A 96 -37.53 2.24 0.58
CA GLY A 96 -37.49 2.88 -0.73
C GLY A 96 -36.07 2.99 -1.29
N THR A 97 -35.96 3.50 -2.52
CA THR A 97 -34.66 3.86 -3.11
C THR A 97 -34.61 5.37 -3.26
N ALA A 98 -33.55 5.99 -2.75
CA ALA A 98 -33.31 7.42 -2.78
C ALA A 98 -32.12 7.74 -3.69
N SER A 99 -32.21 8.84 -4.44
CA SER A 99 -31.11 9.41 -5.19
C SER A 99 -30.41 10.49 -4.37
N PHE A 100 -29.08 10.57 -4.46
CA PHE A 100 -28.30 11.60 -3.79
C PHE A 100 -27.10 12.03 -4.64
N GLY A 101 -26.57 13.22 -4.36
CA GLY A 101 -25.47 13.85 -5.09
C GLY A 101 -24.21 13.99 -4.23
N ILE A 102 -23.06 13.69 -4.82
CA ILE A 102 -21.74 14.04 -4.26
C ILE A 102 -20.98 14.89 -5.30
N GLY A 103 -20.54 16.07 -4.88
CA GLY A 103 -19.69 16.97 -5.64
C GLY A 103 -18.33 17.11 -4.99
N LEU A 104 -17.26 16.99 -5.78
CA LEU A 104 -15.89 17.13 -5.29
C LEU A 104 -15.07 18.02 -6.24
N ARG A 105 -14.64 19.17 -5.74
CA ARG A 105 -13.64 20.04 -6.37
C ARG A 105 -12.28 19.77 -5.77
N ILE A 106 -11.25 19.73 -6.61
CA ILE A 106 -9.86 19.67 -6.17
C ILE A 106 -9.09 20.78 -6.83
N GLN A 107 -8.34 21.55 -6.04
CA GLN A 107 -7.48 22.63 -6.50
C GLN A 107 -6.05 22.42 -6.04
N ASN A 108 -5.08 22.94 -6.80
CA ASN A 108 -3.70 23.03 -6.36
C ASN A 108 -3.45 24.29 -5.50
N GLU A 109 -2.23 24.47 -4.99
CA GLU A 109 -1.85 25.67 -4.21
C GLU A 109 -1.98 27.00 -4.96
N ARG A 110 -2.06 26.96 -6.29
CA ARG A 110 -2.26 28.14 -7.14
C ARG A 110 -3.74 28.41 -7.43
N GLY A 111 -4.66 27.69 -6.78
CA GLY A 111 -6.10 27.80 -6.99
C GLY A 111 -6.60 27.23 -8.33
N ARG A 112 -5.75 26.53 -9.10
CA ARG A 112 -6.18 25.91 -10.37
C ARG A 112 -6.84 24.57 -10.09
N TYR A 113 -8.00 24.36 -10.69
CA TYR A 113 -8.72 23.09 -10.61
C TYR A 113 -7.92 21.94 -11.25
N LEU A 114 -8.02 20.77 -10.63
CA LEU A 114 -7.52 19.52 -11.19
C LEU A 114 -8.34 19.14 -12.42
N SER A 115 -7.69 18.66 -13.47
CA SER A 115 -8.36 18.25 -14.72
C SER A 115 -9.42 17.18 -14.46
N GLY A 116 -10.65 17.44 -14.89
CA GLY A 116 -11.81 16.56 -14.68
C GLY A 116 -12.59 16.85 -13.37
N THR A 117 -12.21 17.87 -12.60
CA THR A 117 -13.03 18.37 -11.47
C THR A 117 -13.79 19.64 -11.87
N PRO A 118 -14.99 19.93 -11.31
CA PRO A 118 -15.69 19.17 -10.26
C PRO A 118 -16.17 17.80 -10.73
N ILE A 119 -15.91 16.78 -9.91
CA ILE A 119 -16.57 15.48 -10.09
C ILE A 119 -17.99 15.63 -9.55
N ARG A 120 -18.99 15.23 -10.32
CA ARG A 120 -20.40 15.22 -9.94
C ARG A 120 -20.92 13.80 -10.11
N LEU A 121 -21.35 13.19 -9.03
CA LEU A 121 -21.91 11.84 -9.04
C LEU A 121 -23.33 11.90 -8.49
N ARG A 122 -24.30 11.39 -9.25
CA ARG A 122 -25.61 11.01 -8.76
C ARG A 122 -25.64 9.52 -8.51
N LEU A 123 -25.91 9.14 -7.28
CA LEU A 123 -25.88 7.76 -6.79
C LEU A 123 -27.26 7.39 -6.24
N GLN A 124 -27.54 6.09 -6.17
CA GLN A 124 -28.78 5.56 -5.61
C GLN A 124 -28.50 4.72 -4.37
N LYS A 125 -29.34 4.86 -3.35
CA LYS A 125 -29.28 4.12 -2.08
C LYS A 125 -30.65 3.53 -1.77
N GLN A 126 -30.70 2.22 -1.57
CA GLN A 126 -31.84 1.58 -0.94
C GLN A 126 -31.83 1.89 0.55
N CYS A 127 -33.00 2.14 1.12
CA CYS A 127 -33.25 2.24 2.54
C CYS A 127 -34.33 1.25 2.91
N ALA A 128 -34.14 0.57 4.03
CA ALA A 128 -35.15 -0.29 4.61
C ALA A 128 -35.75 0.41 5.82
N ASP A 129 -37.05 0.18 6.04
CA ASP A 129 -37.64 0.43 7.35
C ASP A 129 -36.85 -0.38 8.40
N ASN A 130 -36.46 0.27 9.49
CA ASN A 130 -35.71 -0.29 10.62
C ASN A 130 -36.49 -0.16 11.94
N ARG A 131 -37.80 0.09 11.87
CA ARG A 131 -38.66 0.13 13.06
C ARG A 131 -38.70 -1.25 13.73
N PRO A 132 -38.84 -1.29 15.07
CA PRO A 132 -39.10 -2.51 15.81
C PRO A 132 -40.17 -3.36 15.12
N ASP A 133 -39.87 -4.62 14.79
CA ASP A 133 -40.86 -5.55 14.21
C ASP A 133 -41.39 -6.48 15.31
N PRO A 134 -42.65 -6.34 15.77
CA PRO A 134 -43.20 -7.21 16.80
C PRO A 134 -43.11 -8.71 16.47
N GLU A 135 -43.06 -9.07 15.18
CA GLU A 135 -42.93 -10.44 14.70
C GLU A 135 -41.48 -10.84 14.35
N CYS A 136 -40.49 -10.03 14.75
CA CYS A 136 -39.06 -10.24 14.53
C CYS A 136 -38.60 -11.65 14.93
N ASP A 137 -39.11 -12.18 16.05
CA ASP A 137 -38.81 -13.52 16.58
C ASP A 137 -39.04 -14.66 15.56
N ARG A 138 -39.93 -14.47 14.58
CA ARG A 138 -40.25 -15.46 13.54
C ARG A 138 -39.62 -15.17 12.19
N LYS A 139 -39.13 -13.95 11.97
CA LYS A 139 -38.66 -13.48 10.65
C LYS A 139 -37.14 -13.52 10.53
N CYS A 140 -36.38 -13.44 11.64
CA CYS A 140 -34.93 -13.56 11.62
C CYS A 140 -34.50 -14.92 11.05
N ALA A 141 -33.72 -14.91 9.98
CA ALA A 141 -33.24 -16.10 9.29
C ALA A 141 -31.79 -16.43 9.67
N ASN A 142 -31.29 -17.57 9.18
CA ASN A 142 -29.88 -17.97 9.25
C ASN A 142 -29.28 -17.98 10.66
N GLY A 143 -30.09 -18.26 11.69
CA GLY A 143 -29.66 -18.25 13.09
C GLY A 143 -29.57 -16.84 13.72
N GLY A 144 -30.15 -15.82 13.09
CA GLY A 144 -30.31 -14.50 13.69
C GLY A 144 -31.21 -14.54 14.92
N ARG A 145 -30.87 -13.72 15.92
CA ARG A 145 -31.61 -13.61 17.18
C ARG A 145 -32.34 -12.27 17.22
N CYS A 146 -33.60 -12.29 17.62
CA CYS A 146 -34.30 -11.04 17.88
C CYS A 146 -33.88 -10.46 19.23
N ASN A 147 -33.48 -9.18 19.26
CA ASN A 147 -33.09 -8.49 20.49
C ASN A 147 -34.30 -7.83 21.20
N ALA A 148 -34.04 -7.19 22.34
CA ALA A 148 -35.09 -6.53 23.14
C ALA A 148 -35.79 -5.39 22.39
N GLU A 149 -35.11 -4.76 21.43
CA GLU A 149 -35.63 -3.67 20.59
C GLU A 149 -36.40 -4.18 19.37
N LYS A 150 -36.64 -5.50 19.29
CA LYS A 150 -37.31 -6.16 18.16
C LYS A 150 -36.60 -5.97 16.82
N ILE A 151 -35.27 -6.01 16.86
CA ILE A 151 -34.37 -5.96 15.71
C ILE A 151 -33.59 -7.28 15.64
N CYS A 152 -33.40 -7.82 14.43
CA CYS A 152 -32.61 -9.03 14.25
C CYS A 152 -31.11 -8.74 14.40
N GLU A 153 -30.47 -9.41 15.34
CA GLU A 153 -29.02 -9.51 15.47
C GLU A 153 -28.51 -10.63 14.58
N CYS A 154 -27.85 -10.26 13.49
CA CYS A 154 -27.38 -11.21 12.49
C CYS A 154 -26.06 -11.86 12.89
N PRO A 155 -25.92 -13.19 12.71
CA PRO A 155 -24.65 -13.86 12.88
C PRO A 155 -23.68 -13.43 11.79
N LYS A 156 -22.39 -13.73 12.01
CA LYS A 156 -21.34 -13.47 11.02
C LYS A 156 -21.75 -14.03 9.65
N ARG A 157 -21.37 -13.32 8.59
CA ARG A 157 -21.67 -13.64 7.17
C ARG A 157 -23.10 -13.35 6.72
N TYR A 158 -23.97 -12.85 7.58
CA TYR A 158 -25.32 -12.45 7.22
C TYR A 158 -25.60 -10.99 7.62
N MET A 159 -26.51 -10.35 6.90
CA MET A 159 -26.90 -8.96 7.09
C MET A 159 -28.35 -8.72 6.63
N GLY A 160 -28.82 -7.49 6.81
CA GLY A 160 -30.17 -7.05 6.49
C GLY A 160 -31.15 -7.21 7.65
N ARG A 161 -32.31 -6.57 7.54
CA ARG A 161 -33.35 -6.49 8.61
C ARG A 161 -33.70 -7.85 9.23
N TYR A 162 -33.64 -8.91 8.42
CA TYR A 162 -34.01 -10.27 8.82
C TYR A 162 -32.89 -11.30 8.61
N CYS A 163 -31.64 -10.86 8.45
CA CYS A 163 -30.48 -11.74 8.29
C CYS A 163 -30.55 -12.71 7.11
N ARG A 164 -31.32 -12.36 6.06
CA ARG A 164 -31.49 -13.19 4.85
C ARG A 164 -30.41 -12.93 3.81
N THR A 165 -29.81 -11.75 3.82
CA THR A 165 -28.79 -11.34 2.86
C THR A 165 -27.43 -11.82 3.34
N ALA A 166 -26.64 -12.45 2.48
CA ALA A 166 -25.24 -12.73 2.81
C ALA A 166 -24.44 -11.41 2.92
N ALA A 167 -23.48 -11.34 3.83
CA ALA A 167 -22.62 -10.17 4.00
C ALA A 167 -21.91 -9.84 2.68
N LEU A 168 -21.99 -8.58 2.25
CA LEU A 168 -21.43 -8.13 0.99
C LEU A 168 -20.02 -7.52 1.19
N CYS A 169 -19.03 -8.07 0.51
CA CYS A 169 -17.68 -7.50 0.45
C CYS A 169 -17.38 -7.11 -0.98
N TYR A 170 -17.03 -5.84 -1.17
CA TYR A 170 -16.55 -5.33 -2.43
C TYR A 170 -15.29 -4.47 -2.20
N PRO A 171 -14.14 -4.81 -2.82
CA PRO A 171 -13.86 -6.04 -3.58
C PRO A 171 -14.12 -7.33 -2.79
N GLN A 172 -14.38 -8.43 -3.51
CA GLN A 172 -14.59 -9.73 -2.89
C GLN A 172 -13.33 -10.22 -2.16
N CYS A 173 -13.53 -10.97 -1.09
CA CYS A 173 -12.43 -11.58 -0.33
C CYS A 173 -11.67 -12.57 -1.21
N MET A 174 -10.34 -12.44 -1.24
CA MET A 174 -9.45 -13.27 -2.05
C MET A 174 -8.95 -14.49 -1.30
N ASN A 175 -8.30 -15.41 -2.01
CA ASN A 175 -7.53 -16.53 -1.44
C ASN A 175 -8.32 -17.40 -0.44
N GLY A 176 -9.61 -17.64 -0.71
CA GLY A 176 -10.48 -18.43 0.18
C GLY A 176 -10.95 -17.69 1.44
N GLY A 177 -10.73 -16.38 1.54
CA GLY A 177 -11.32 -15.55 2.58
C GLY A 177 -12.84 -15.50 2.47
N THR A 178 -13.53 -15.37 3.60
CA THR A 178 -14.99 -15.24 3.64
C THR A 178 -15.41 -13.85 4.11
N CYS A 179 -16.41 -13.26 3.46
CA CYS A 179 -17.01 -12.02 3.93
C CYS A 179 -17.81 -12.26 5.21
N VAL A 180 -17.41 -11.64 6.32
CA VAL A 180 -18.06 -11.83 7.63
C VAL A 180 -18.94 -10.66 8.05
N ALA A 181 -18.71 -9.48 7.48
CA ALA A 181 -19.52 -8.28 7.63
C ALA A 181 -19.31 -7.38 6.40
N PRO A 182 -20.15 -6.35 6.16
CA PRO A 182 -19.97 -5.43 5.05
C PRO A 182 -18.53 -4.91 4.94
N GLY A 183 -17.86 -5.19 3.82
CA GLY A 183 -16.48 -4.79 3.57
C GLY A 183 -15.41 -5.43 4.48
N LYS A 184 -15.75 -6.44 5.28
CA LYS A 184 -14.83 -7.12 6.21
C LYS A 184 -14.65 -8.59 5.86
N CYS A 185 -13.42 -8.94 5.48
CA CYS A 185 -13.03 -10.31 5.19
C CYS A 185 -12.40 -11.01 6.40
N ASP A 186 -12.74 -12.29 6.56
CA ASP A 186 -12.05 -13.23 7.43
C ASP A 186 -11.15 -14.11 6.57
N CYS A 187 -9.84 -14.04 6.80
CA CYS A 187 -8.84 -14.61 5.89
C CYS A 187 -8.50 -16.05 6.25
N ALA A 188 -8.37 -16.88 5.22
CA ALA A 188 -7.87 -18.23 5.38
C ALA A 188 -6.44 -18.24 5.95
N VAL A 189 -6.06 -19.33 6.62
CA VAL A 189 -4.74 -19.49 7.24
C VAL A 189 -3.63 -19.26 6.20
N GLY A 190 -2.70 -18.37 6.51
CA GLY A 190 -1.60 -18.01 5.60
C GLY A 190 -1.89 -16.78 4.73
N TYR A 191 -3.00 -16.07 4.96
CA TYR A 191 -3.34 -14.84 4.26
C TYR A 191 -3.69 -13.70 5.24
N GLN A 192 -3.57 -12.46 4.76
CA GLN A 192 -3.80 -11.23 5.52
C GLN A 192 -4.20 -10.08 4.58
N GLY A 193 -4.57 -8.95 5.16
CA GLY A 193 -5.02 -7.76 4.44
C GLY A 193 -6.55 -7.59 4.49
N PRO A 194 -7.06 -6.39 4.20
CA PRO A 194 -8.49 -6.09 4.22
C PRO A 194 -9.34 -7.00 3.31
N HIS A 195 -8.76 -7.48 2.21
CA HIS A 195 -9.42 -8.37 1.25
C HIS A 195 -8.70 -9.72 1.13
N CYS A 196 -7.88 -10.09 2.12
CA CYS A 196 -7.09 -11.33 2.14
C CYS A 196 -6.14 -11.47 0.95
N GLU A 197 -5.67 -10.34 0.42
CA GLU A 197 -4.81 -10.26 -0.76
C GLU A 197 -3.33 -10.55 -0.44
N GLY A 198 -2.90 -10.28 0.80
CA GLY A 198 -1.53 -10.48 1.25
C GLY A 198 -1.27 -11.89 1.75
N GLY A 199 -0.09 -12.42 1.48
CA GLY A 199 0.38 -13.68 2.06
C GLY A 199 1.00 -13.53 3.45
N ILE A 200 0.92 -14.58 4.24
CA ILE A 200 1.74 -14.83 5.43
C ILE A 200 2.63 -16.04 5.12
N CYS A 201 3.92 -15.88 5.34
CA CYS A 201 4.91 -16.95 5.16
C CYS A 201 5.31 -17.43 6.55
N ALA A 202 5.22 -18.74 6.81
CA ALA A 202 5.65 -19.33 8.07
C ALA A 202 7.14 -19.06 8.31
N GLU A 203 7.94 -19.17 7.24
CA GLU A 203 9.34 -18.77 7.25
C GLU A 203 9.53 -17.43 6.53
N LYS A 204 10.30 -16.52 7.13
CA LYS A 204 10.53 -15.20 6.55
C LYS A 204 11.29 -15.31 5.22
N CYS A 205 10.85 -14.53 4.24
CA CYS A 205 11.59 -14.28 3.00
C CYS A 205 12.92 -13.61 3.31
N LEU A 206 14.01 -14.12 2.73
CA LEU A 206 15.37 -13.62 2.91
C LEU A 206 15.71 -12.55 1.86
N ASN A 207 16.87 -11.90 2.05
CA ASN A 207 17.47 -10.97 1.08
C ASN A 207 16.52 -9.85 0.60
N GLY A 208 15.61 -9.42 1.48
CA GLY A 208 14.64 -8.35 1.20
C GLY A 208 13.48 -8.77 0.27
N GLY A 209 13.23 -10.07 0.12
CA GLY A 209 12.02 -10.60 -0.50
C GLY A 209 10.76 -10.26 0.31
N LYS A 210 9.61 -10.21 -0.37
CA LYS A 210 8.31 -9.94 0.25
C LYS A 210 7.41 -11.16 0.15
N CYS A 211 6.73 -11.51 1.23
CA CYS A 211 5.72 -12.55 1.18
C CYS A 211 4.50 -12.02 0.41
N ILE A 212 4.14 -12.67 -0.69
CA ILE A 212 3.03 -12.23 -1.57
C ILE A 212 1.83 -13.18 -1.51
N GLN A 213 2.06 -14.45 -1.19
CA GLN A 213 1.03 -15.46 -0.94
C GLN A 213 1.50 -16.38 0.18
N LYS A 214 0.62 -17.30 0.64
CA LYS A 214 0.99 -18.30 1.64
C LYS A 214 2.28 -19.01 1.24
N ASP A 215 3.30 -18.90 2.09
CA ASP A 215 4.64 -19.49 1.93
C ASP A 215 5.32 -19.20 0.58
N THR A 216 4.94 -18.10 -0.08
CA THR A 216 5.45 -17.72 -1.40
C THR A 216 6.09 -16.34 -1.34
N CYS A 217 7.40 -16.31 -1.59
CA CYS A 217 8.18 -15.07 -1.59
C CYS A 217 8.35 -14.49 -2.99
N SER A 218 8.03 -13.21 -3.15
CA SER A 218 8.48 -12.40 -4.27
C SER A 218 9.91 -11.92 -4.01
N CYS A 219 10.85 -12.39 -4.81
CA CYS A 219 12.26 -12.05 -4.66
C CYS A 219 12.62 -10.74 -5.34
N ARG A 220 13.61 -10.04 -4.78
CA ARG A 220 14.25 -8.91 -5.46
C ARG A 220 15.05 -9.43 -6.65
N ARG A 221 15.23 -8.56 -7.66
CA ARG A 221 16.04 -8.88 -8.84
C ARG A 221 17.41 -9.40 -8.41
N GLY A 222 17.84 -10.53 -8.97
CA GLY A 222 19.11 -11.19 -8.63
C GLY A 222 19.05 -12.14 -7.43
N TYR A 223 17.87 -12.39 -6.86
CA TYR A 223 17.63 -13.46 -5.89
C TYR A 223 16.53 -14.40 -6.37
N TYR A 224 16.58 -15.65 -5.96
CA TYR A 224 15.63 -16.70 -6.31
C TYR A 224 15.60 -17.81 -5.26
N GLY A 225 14.70 -18.77 -5.44
CA GLY A 225 14.41 -19.82 -4.46
C GLY A 225 13.12 -19.55 -3.69
N PRO A 226 12.56 -20.57 -3.02
CA PRO A 226 11.32 -20.45 -2.24
C PRO A 226 11.32 -19.29 -1.24
N ARG A 227 12.47 -18.98 -0.65
CA ARG A 227 12.66 -17.93 0.35
C ARG A 227 13.60 -16.83 -0.11
N CYS A 228 13.93 -16.76 -1.40
CA CYS A 228 14.93 -15.83 -1.95
C CYS A 228 16.33 -16.03 -1.36
N GLU A 229 16.65 -17.26 -0.96
CA GLU A 229 17.90 -17.65 -0.32
C GLU A 229 19.07 -17.71 -1.30
N TYR A 230 18.81 -17.96 -2.58
CA TYR A 230 19.83 -18.04 -3.61
C TYR A 230 20.00 -16.70 -4.31
N SER A 231 21.25 -16.38 -4.67
CA SER A 231 21.57 -15.20 -5.48
C SER A 231 21.98 -15.63 -6.89
N LYS A 232 21.44 -14.94 -7.89
CA LYS A 232 21.79 -15.08 -9.30
C LYS A 232 22.34 -13.75 -9.79
N CYS A 233 23.56 -13.77 -10.30
CA CYS A 233 24.15 -12.60 -10.91
C CYS A 233 23.66 -12.54 -12.36
N SER A 234 23.19 -11.37 -12.82
CA SER A 234 22.79 -11.22 -14.23
C SER A 234 24.01 -11.35 -15.14
N ILE A 235 25.18 -10.92 -14.63
CA ILE A 235 26.48 -11.15 -15.25
C ILE A 235 27.22 -12.21 -14.43
N PRO A 236 27.58 -13.37 -14.99
CA PRO A 236 28.17 -14.47 -14.22
C PRO A 236 29.52 -14.07 -13.62
N CYS A 237 29.80 -14.60 -12.43
CA CYS A 237 31.13 -14.50 -11.83
C CYS A 237 32.07 -15.47 -12.54
N LEU A 238 33.24 -14.98 -12.96
CA LEU A 238 34.26 -15.76 -13.64
C LEU A 238 35.21 -16.43 -12.63
N ASN A 239 36.05 -17.35 -13.11
CA ASN A 239 37.18 -17.93 -12.37
C ASN A 239 36.81 -18.53 -10.99
N GLY A 240 35.65 -19.17 -10.91
CA GLY A 240 35.14 -19.81 -9.70
C GLY A 240 34.60 -18.85 -8.64
N GLY A 241 34.36 -17.58 -8.99
CA GLY A 241 33.69 -16.63 -8.10
C GLY A 241 32.25 -17.04 -7.79
N ARG A 242 31.80 -16.81 -6.54
CA ARG A 242 30.42 -17.12 -6.12
C ARG A 242 29.58 -15.85 -6.09
N CYS A 243 28.40 -15.88 -6.68
CA CYS A 243 27.44 -14.79 -6.54
C CYS A 243 26.98 -14.69 -5.07
N VAL A 244 26.96 -13.47 -4.53
CA VAL A 244 26.52 -13.19 -3.15
C VAL A 244 25.49 -12.06 -3.08
N GLY A 245 25.10 -11.51 -4.22
CA GLY A 245 24.12 -10.44 -4.33
C GLY A 245 23.93 -10.00 -5.78
N VAL A 246 23.18 -8.92 -6.00
CA VAL A 246 22.87 -8.42 -7.35
C VAL A 246 24.14 -7.94 -8.05
N ASN A 247 24.63 -8.72 -9.04
CA ASN A 247 25.90 -8.48 -9.73
C ASN A 247 27.11 -8.31 -8.79
N GLN A 248 27.05 -8.97 -7.62
CA GLN A 248 28.12 -8.93 -6.64
C GLN A 248 28.78 -10.31 -6.52
N CYS A 249 30.02 -10.39 -6.96
CA CYS A 249 30.81 -11.61 -6.94
C CYS A 249 31.76 -11.65 -5.76
N ARG A 250 31.77 -12.77 -5.04
CA ARG A 250 32.80 -13.11 -4.07
C ARG A 250 33.86 -13.96 -4.77
N CYS A 251 35.02 -13.37 -5.00
CA CYS A 251 36.10 -14.00 -5.73
C CYS A 251 36.86 -15.02 -4.89
N THR A 252 37.48 -15.99 -5.57
CA THR A 252 38.48 -16.89 -5.00
C THR A 252 39.77 -16.10 -4.70
N ARG A 253 40.63 -16.63 -3.81
CA ARG A 253 41.80 -15.90 -3.28
C ARG A 253 42.77 -15.34 -4.33
N SER A 254 42.71 -15.82 -5.58
CA SER A 254 43.63 -15.42 -6.65
C SER A 254 43.01 -14.49 -7.70
N PHE A 255 41.74 -14.10 -7.54
CA PHE A 255 41.02 -13.29 -8.53
C PHE A 255 40.33 -12.08 -7.89
N VAL A 256 40.19 -10.99 -8.65
CA VAL A 256 39.62 -9.71 -8.19
C VAL A 256 38.78 -9.04 -9.29
N GLY A 257 38.10 -7.96 -8.90
CA GLY A 257 37.20 -7.19 -9.75
C GLY A 257 35.74 -7.60 -9.60
N PRO A 258 34.80 -6.84 -10.17
CA PRO A 258 33.36 -7.03 -9.98
C PRO A 258 32.85 -8.38 -10.47
N GLN A 259 33.54 -9.01 -11.42
CA GLN A 259 33.22 -10.33 -11.98
C GLN A 259 34.31 -11.38 -11.73
N CYS A 260 35.31 -11.07 -10.89
CA CYS A 260 36.47 -11.95 -10.67
C CYS A 260 37.26 -12.29 -11.96
N ALA A 261 37.23 -11.39 -12.94
CA ALA A 261 37.87 -11.61 -14.24
C ALA A 261 39.40 -11.53 -14.17
N HIS A 262 39.95 -10.76 -13.23
CA HIS A 262 41.38 -10.46 -13.19
C HIS A 262 42.08 -11.31 -12.15
N ARG A 263 43.17 -11.99 -12.54
CA ARG A 263 44.07 -12.65 -11.59
C ARG A 263 44.84 -11.59 -10.82
N ILE A 264 45.04 -11.80 -9.53
CA ILE A 264 45.80 -10.87 -8.67
C ILE A 264 47.23 -10.68 -9.21
N ASP A 265 47.84 -11.75 -9.72
CA ASP A 265 49.19 -11.74 -10.29
C ASP A 265 49.28 -10.99 -11.63
N SER A 266 48.15 -10.79 -12.33
CA SER A 266 48.10 -10.08 -13.62
C SER A 266 48.00 -8.56 -13.45
N ILE A 267 47.77 -8.08 -12.23
CA ILE A 267 47.94 -6.68 -11.85
C ILE A 267 49.41 -6.44 -11.44
N ALA A 268 50.34 -7.20 -12.02
CA ALA A 268 51.78 -7.03 -11.86
C ALA A 268 52.30 -5.92 -12.77
N GLY A 269 52.01 -4.69 -12.36
CA GLY A 269 52.75 -3.48 -12.74
C GLY A 269 53.41 -2.84 -11.51
N VAL A 270 53.85 -3.64 -10.54
CA VAL A 270 54.46 -3.15 -9.30
C VAL A 270 55.77 -3.88 -9.09
N HIS A 271 56.85 -3.22 -9.53
CA HIS A 271 58.17 -3.42 -8.94
C HIS A 271 58.02 -3.53 -7.43
N LYS A 272 58.72 -4.52 -6.86
CA LYS A 272 58.78 -4.86 -5.44
C LYS A 272 59.33 -3.70 -4.60
N GLU A 273 58.55 -2.64 -4.47
CA GLU A 273 58.69 -1.66 -3.40
C GLU A 273 57.46 -1.81 -2.52
N HIS A 274 57.48 -2.91 -1.74
CA HIS A 274 56.74 -2.90 -0.48
C HIS A 274 57.06 -1.57 0.22
N CYS A 275 56.03 -0.84 0.66
CA CYS A 275 56.25 0.23 1.62
C CYS A 275 57.18 -0.36 2.70
N GLN A 276 58.29 0.32 2.97
CA GLN A 276 59.35 -0.18 3.84
C GLN A 276 58.81 -0.58 5.24
N ARG A 277 57.61 -0.07 5.57
CA ARG A 277 56.77 -0.50 6.69
C ARG A 277 55.31 -0.67 6.27
N ARG A 278 54.62 -1.65 6.87
CA ARG A 278 53.19 -1.95 6.65
C ARG A 278 52.28 -0.77 7.02
N CYS A 279 51.27 -0.50 6.19
CA CYS A 279 50.13 0.35 6.52
C CYS A 279 49.18 -0.43 7.45
N VAL A 280 48.76 0.14 8.58
CA VAL A 280 47.97 -0.58 9.59
C VAL A 280 46.50 -0.68 9.18
N HIS A 281 45.88 0.47 8.88
CA HIS A 281 44.50 0.60 8.39
C HIS A 281 44.47 1.33 7.05
N GLY A 282 44.99 0.66 6.02
CA GLY A 282 45.04 1.22 4.68
C GLY A 282 45.88 0.40 3.71
N VAL A 283 45.93 0.87 2.47
CA VAL A 283 46.62 0.19 1.36
C VAL A 283 47.87 1.00 0.98
N CYS A 284 48.99 0.30 0.79
CA CYS A 284 50.23 0.92 0.30
C CYS A 284 50.05 1.29 -1.18
N ILE A 285 50.38 2.53 -1.53
CA ILE A 285 50.39 3.07 -2.89
C ILE A 285 51.85 3.40 -3.29
N ARG A 286 52.11 3.57 -4.60
CA ARG A 286 53.46 3.88 -5.13
C ARG A 286 54.11 5.07 -4.39
N HIS A 287 55.44 5.01 -4.21
CA HIS A 287 56.27 5.96 -3.44
C HIS A 287 56.13 5.90 -1.91
N ASN A 288 56.06 4.69 -1.35
CA ASN A 288 56.14 4.46 0.11
C ASN A 288 55.07 5.25 0.92
N ARG A 289 53.88 5.42 0.33
CA ARG A 289 52.78 6.23 0.89
C ARG A 289 51.58 5.32 1.16
N CYS A 290 50.87 5.54 2.26
CA CYS A 290 49.66 4.78 2.60
C CYS A 290 48.40 5.59 2.29
N LEU A 291 47.45 4.97 1.59
CA LEU A 291 46.07 5.46 1.49
C LEU A 291 45.27 4.86 2.65
N CYS A 292 44.74 5.71 3.53
CA CYS A 292 44.07 5.27 4.75
C CYS A 292 42.59 4.96 4.55
N ASP A 293 42.10 3.94 5.25
CA ASP A 293 40.68 3.63 5.34
C ASP A 293 39.92 4.78 6.04
N GLU A 294 38.62 4.90 5.77
CA GLU A 294 37.79 5.96 6.35
C GLU A 294 37.91 6.02 7.89
N GLY A 295 38.18 7.21 8.40
CA GLY A 295 38.37 7.45 9.83
C GLY A 295 39.80 7.21 10.34
N PHE A 296 40.77 6.91 9.47
CA PHE A 296 42.19 6.78 9.82
C PHE A 296 43.07 7.77 9.05
N TYR A 297 44.20 8.19 9.64
CA TYR A 297 45.12 9.14 9.03
C TYR A 297 46.58 8.93 9.47
N GLY A 298 47.49 9.63 8.81
CA GLY A 298 48.93 9.61 9.05
C GLY A 298 49.69 8.68 8.10
N ARG A 299 51.02 8.78 8.09
CA ARG A 299 51.89 8.13 7.08
C ARG A 299 51.75 6.61 6.97
N ARG A 300 51.26 5.94 8.02
CA ARG A 300 50.98 4.48 8.06
C ARG A 300 49.55 4.14 8.46
N CYS A 301 48.66 5.13 8.49
CA CYS A 301 47.26 4.96 8.88
C CYS A 301 47.07 4.33 10.27
N ALA A 302 47.96 4.67 11.20
CA ALA A 302 47.94 4.16 12.57
C ALA A 302 47.15 5.06 13.54
N ARG A 303 46.69 6.24 13.09
CA ARG A 303 45.97 7.21 13.93
C ARG A 303 44.52 7.29 13.49
N ARG A 304 43.59 7.35 14.44
CA ARG A 304 42.15 7.45 14.20
C ARG A 304 41.71 8.92 14.24
N ILE A 305 40.88 9.34 13.29
CA ILE A 305 40.34 10.71 13.23
C ILE A 305 39.32 10.86 14.38
N PRO A 306 39.47 11.86 15.26
CA PRO A 306 38.50 12.11 16.33
C PRO A 306 37.14 12.56 15.76
N ARG A 307 36.05 11.94 16.24
CA ARG A 307 34.66 12.15 15.78
C ARG A 307 34.13 13.60 15.79
N ARG A 308 34.86 14.58 16.33
CA ARG A 308 34.43 15.98 16.41
C ARG A 308 34.59 16.78 15.10
N LYS A 309 35.25 16.25 14.05
CA LYS A 309 35.45 16.98 12.77
C LYS A 309 34.71 16.42 11.54
N GLU A 310 33.95 15.32 11.67
CA GLU A 310 33.15 14.74 10.56
C GLU A 310 31.95 15.61 10.14
N ARG A 311 31.53 16.57 10.98
CA ARG A 311 30.35 17.42 10.71
C ARG A 311 30.58 18.62 9.78
N ARG A 312 31.82 18.94 9.36
CA ARG A 312 32.12 20.14 8.56
C ARG A 312 32.42 19.92 7.07
N LYS A 313 32.30 18.70 6.54
CA LYS A 313 32.56 18.41 5.10
C LYS A 313 31.35 17.92 4.30
N LYS A 314 30.13 17.97 4.86
CA LYS A 314 28.87 17.66 4.13
C LYS A 314 28.05 18.91 3.76
N GLN A 315 28.70 20.06 3.61
CA GLN A 315 28.10 21.26 3.04
C GLN A 315 29.05 21.72 1.93
N PHE A 316 28.51 22.08 0.77
CA PHE A 316 29.16 22.24 -0.56
C PHE A 316 29.14 20.97 -1.44
N VAL A 317 27.94 20.65 -1.94
CA VAL A 317 27.68 20.48 -3.38
C VAL A 317 26.68 21.57 -3.75
#